data_AF-A0A519KJA1-F1
#
_entry.id   AF-A0A519KJA1-F1
#
_cell.length_a   1.000
_cell.length_b   1.000
_cell.length_c   1.000
_cell.angle_alpha   90.00
_cell.angle_beta   90.00
_cell.angle_gamma   90.00
#
_symmetry.space_group_name_H-M   'P 1'
#
loop_
_entity.id
_entity.type
_entity.pdbx_description
1 polymer ?
#
loop_
_entity_poly.entity_id
_entity_poly.type
_entity_poly.pdbx_seq_one_letter_code
_entity_poly.pdbx_strand_id
1 'polypeptide(L)'
;MIINRKTFIRTSSLAAASFLFPNFLSALTLPEAIEMNGKTLIILQLSGGNDGLNTIIPVKNDIYYSSRNQISIKEDQALLLTDEAAINSNLRYFKELYDNGELAVMNNVGYPEPNKSHFRSMDIWQSASDSNQFVNTGWLGRYLDEACHDCANPTQAIEVDDLLSLAMKGENKKAIALKDPKKLYDNSQESLYKQLAADHHDHDHDLASYLYNTLGNTVNNSEYIFKESKAKPTDKTYPS
;
A
#
# COMPACT_ATOMS: atom_id res chain seq x y z
N MET A 1 -1.76 26.42 45.46
CA MET A 1 -2.52 26.83 44.27
C MET A 1 -3.98 26.49 44.51
N ILE A 2 -4.85 27.48 44.80
CA ILE A 2 -6.26 27.23 45.11
C ILE A 2 -7.04 27.30 43.79
N ILE A 3 -7.57 26.17 43.33
CA ILE A 3 -8.40 26.09 42.12
C ILE A 3 -9.73 26.82 42.42
N ASN A 4 -10.02 27.90 41.69
CA ASN A 4 -11.30 28.60 41.79
C ASN A 4 -12.43 27.69 41.26
N ARG A 5 -13.60 27.70 41.91
CA ARG A 5 -14.84 27.02 41.49
C ARG A 5 -15.15 27.16 39.99
N LYS A 6 -14.89 28.35 39.41
CA LYS A 6 -15.10 28.61 37.97
C LYS A 6 -14.12 27.82 37.09
N THR A 7 -12.88 27.68 37.54
CA THR A 7 -11.86 26.86 36.88
C THR A 7 -12.19 25.38 37.02
N PHE A 8 -12.60 24.93 38.22
CA PHE A 8 -13.00 23.55 38.45
C PHE A 8 -14.18 23.13 37.56
N ILE A 9 -15.24 23.94 37.47
CA ILE A 9 -16.39 23.61 36.62
C ILE A 9 -15.99 23.53 35.13
N ARG A 10 -15.17 24.47 34.64
CA ARG A 10 -14.69 24.45 33.24
C ARG A 10 -13.81 23.23 32.95
N THR A 11 -12.85 22.93 33.82
CA THR A 11 -11.95 21.79 33.64
C THR A 11 -12.71 20.46 33.71
N SER A 12 -13.65 20.33 34.66
CA SER A 12 -14.46 19.12 34.81
C SER A 12 -15.46 18.93 33.66
N SER A 13 -16.03 20.01 33.10
CA SER A 13 -16.93 19.90 31.94
C SER A 13 -16.20 19.49 30.66
N LEU A 14 -14.97 19.99 30.45
CA LEU A 14 -14.12 19.58 29.33
C LEU A 14 -13.69 18.11 29.45
N ALA A 15 -13.29 17.66 30.65
CA ALA A 15 -12.91 16.27 30.88
C ALA A 15 -14.09 15.30 30.67
N ALA A 16 -15.30 15.65 31.12
CA ALA A 16 -16.50 14.83 30.91
C ALA A 16 -16.90 14.73 29.43
N ALA A 17 -16.72 15.79 28.65
CA ALA A 17 -16.96 15.77 27.21
C ALA A 17 -15.99 14.82 26.50
N SER A 18 -14.71 14.79 26.90
CA SER A 18 -13.69 13.88 26.34
C SER A 18 -14.03 12.40 26.49
N PHE A 19 -14.75 12.00 27.55
CA PHE A 19 -15.20 10.61 27.73
C PHE A 19 -16.47 10.24 26.94
N LEU A 20 -17.19 11.24 26.42
CA LEU A 20 -18.40 11.06 25.62
C LEU A 20 -18.13 11.16 24.11
N PHE A 21 -16.89 11.43 23.70
CA PHE A 21 -16.49 11.38 22.29
C PHE A 21 -16.46 9.93 21.82
N PRO A 22 -17.32 9.54 20.87
CA PRO A 22 -17.24 8.24 20.24
C PRO A 22 -15.95 8.16 19.41
N ASN A 23 -15.21 7.05 19.51
CA ASN A 23 -13.96 6.81 18.75
C ASN A 23 -14.11 6.94 17.22
N PHE A 24 -15.33 6.92 16.67
CA PHE A 24 -15.57 7.14 15.24
C PHE A 24 -15.49 8.63 14.83
N LEU A 25 -15.66 9.57 15.77
CA LEU A 25 -15.48 11.01 15.49
C LEU A 25 -14.01 11.42 15.45
N SER A 26 -13.12 10.68 16.12
CA SER A 26 -11.66 10.82 15.94
C SER A 26 -11.17 10.42 14.55
N ALA A 27 -11.98 9.68 13.77
CA ALA A 27 -11.73 9.44 12.35
C ALA A 27 -12.18 10.62 11.45
N LEU A 28 -12.95 11.57 12.00
CA LEU A 28 -13.43 12.78 11.31
C LEU A 28 -12.63 14.03 11.66
N THR A 29 -11.86 13.99 12.75
CA THR A 29 -10.76 14.93 12.96
C THR A 29 -9.61 14.48 12.07
N LEU A 30 -9.50 15.05 10.86
CA LEU A 30 -8.25 15.01 10.10
C LEU A 30 -7.17 15.58 11.02
N PRO A 31 -6.26 14.75 11.58
CA PRO A 31 -5.17 15.27 12.37
C PRO A 31 -4.32 16.15 11.43
N GLU A 32 -3.68 17.18 11.98
CA GLU A 32 -2.40 17.62 11.46
C GLU A 32 -1.60 16.38 11.05
N ALA A 33 -1.19 16.31 9.78
CA ALA A 33 -0.38 15.27 9.14
C ALA A 33 -0.34 13.91 9.87
N ILE A 34 -0.88 12.83 9.29
CA ILE A 34 -0.76 11.47 9.83
C ILE A 34 0.70 11.21 10.29
N GLU A 35 0.94 11.20 11.61
CA GLU A 35 2.30 11.08 12.13
C GLU A 35 2.89 9.73 11.69
N MET A 36 4.01 9.80 10.96
CA MET A 36 4.76 8.62 10.57
C MET A 36 5.48 8.06 11.80
N ASN A 37 4.87 7.07 12.46
CA ASN A 37 5.38 6.40 13.66
C ASN A 37 6.58 5.46 13.42
N GLY A 38 7.29 5.61 12.29
CA GLY A 38 8.45 4.79 11.92
C GLY A 38 8.12 3.35 11.50
N LYS A 39 6.85 2.97 11.36
CA LYS A 39 6.46 1.66 10.82
C LYS A 39 6.60 1.63 9.31
N THR A 40 7.10 0.51 8.79
CA THR A 40 7.15 0.25 7.35
C THR A 40 5.95 -0.62 6.94
N LEU A 41 5.20 -0.15 5.95
CA LEU A 41 4.17 -0.95 5.30
C LEU A 41 4.76 -1.63 4.06
N ILE A 42 4.65 -2.95 3.97
CA ILE A 42 5.03 -3.73 2.79
C ILE A 42 3.77 -4.26 2.15
N ILE A 43 3.57 -3.96 0.87
CA ILE A 43 2.41 -4.42 0.09
C ILE A 43 2.94 -5.39 -0.96
N LEU A 44 2.44 -6.62 -0.90
CA LEU A 44 2.78 -7.66 -1.87
C LEU A 44 1.58 -7.88 -2.78
N GLN A 45 1.71 -7.46 -4.03
CA GLN A 45 0.72 -7.72 -5.06
C GLN A 45 1.11 -8.99 -5.84
N LEU A 46 0.26 -10.02 -5.79
CA LEU A 46 0.48 -11.25 -6.54
C LEU A 46 -0.11 -11.14 -7.94
N SER A 47 0.74 -11.14 -8.96
CA SER A 47 0.35 -11.24 -10.37
C SER A 47 0.20 -12.70 -10.78
N GLY A 48 -0.76 -13.01 -11.66
CA GLY A 48 -0.87 -14.36 -12.25
C GLY A 48 -2.13 -15.17 -11.91
N GLY A 49 -3.22 -14.51 -11.51
CA GLY A 49 -4.54 -15.15 -11.41
C GLY A 49 -4.64 -16.18 -10.29
N ASN A 50 -4.36 -15.77 -9.05
CA ASN A 50 -4.50 -16.64 -7.89
C ASN A 50 -5.94 -17.15 -7.74
N ASP A 51 -6.11 -18.44 -7.53
CA ASP A 51 -7.39 -19.04 -7.19
C ASP A 51 -7.67 -18.83 -5.70
N GLY A 52 -8.35 -17.72 -5.38
CA GLY A 52 -8.66 -17.35 -4.00
C GLY A 52 -9.43 -18.43 -3.23
N LEU A 53 -10.31 -19.19 -3.90
CA LEU A 53 -11.12 -20.24 -3.27
C LEU A 53 -10.34 -21.54 -3.00
N ASN A 54 -9.21 -21.76 -3.68
CA ASN A 54 -8.28 -22.83 -3.33
C ASN A 54 -7.09 -22.34 -2.50
N THR A 55 -6.98 -21.02 -2.27
CA THR A 55 -6.06 -20.42 -1.29
C THR A 55 -6.69 -20.48 0.10
N ILE A 56 -7.89 -19.90 0.23
CA ILE A 56 -8.72 -19.92 1.43
C ILE A 56 -10.02 -20.64 1.09
N ILE A 57 -10.13 -21.87 1.59
CA ILE A 57 -11.10 -22.87 1.17
C ILE A 57 -12.31 -22.81 2.10
N PRO A 58 -13.53 -22.57 1.60
CA PRO A 58 -14.76 -22.59 2.41
C PRO A 58 -15.24 -24.04 2.60
N VAL A 59 -14.64 -24.75 3.56
CA VAL A 59 -14.78 -26.22 3.72
C VAL A 59 -16.19 -26.71 4.08
N LYS A 60 -17.09 -25.82 4.52
CA LYS A 60 -18.50 -26.15 4.79
C LYS A 60 -19.47 -25.69 3.70
N ASN A 61 -18.95 -25.25 2.54
CA ASN A 61 -19.78 -24.70 1.46
C ASN A 61 -20.00 -25.73 0.34
N ASP A 62 -21.22 -26.28 0.26
CA ASP A 62 -21.60 -27.26 -0.77
C ASP A 62 -21.55 -26.69 -2.20
N ILE A 63 -21.78 -25.38 -2.36
CA ILE A 63 -21.68 -24.70 -3.67
C ILE A 63 -20.24 -24.73 -4.17
N TYR A 64 -19.25 -24.54 -3.28
CA TYR A 64 -17.83 -24.65 -3.64
C TYR A 64 -17.51 -26.04 -4.19
N TYR A 65 -17.93 -27.10 -3.50
CA TYR A 65 -17.67 -28.46 -3.94
C TYR A 65 -18.38 -28.79 -5.26
N SER A 66 -19.69 -28.58 -5.32
CA SER A 66 -20.51 -28.89 -6.51
C SER A 66 -20.11 -28.08 -7.75
N SER A 67 -19.72 -26.81 -7.58
CA SER A 67 -19.32 -25.94 -8.69
C SER A 67 -17.88 -26.15 -9.14
N ARG A 68 -17.06 -26.85 -8.34
CA ARG A 68 -15.62 -27.02 -8.58
C ARG A 68 -15.18 -28.48 -8.47
N ASN A 69 -16.04 -29.43 -8.83
CA ASN A 69 -15.81 -30.89 -8.66
C ASN A 69 -14.42 -31.39 -9.07
N GLN A 70 -13.77 -30.78 -10.08
CA GLN A 70 -12.46 -31.21 -10.58
C GLN A 70 -11.27 -30.67 -9.77
N ILE A 71 -11.45 -29.55 -9.07
CA ILE A 71 -10.36 -28.79 -8.46
C ILE A 71 -10.64 -28.44 -6.99
N SER A 72 -11.78 -28.84 -6.43
CA SER A 72 -12.12 -28.59 -5.03
C SER A 72 -11.19 -29.36 -4.11
N ILE A 73 -10.78 -28.71 -3.03
CA ILE A 73 -9.91 -29.29 -2.01
C ILE A 73 -10.78 -29.72 -0.83
N LYS A 74 -10.67 -30.98 -0.44
CA LYS A 74 -11.41 -31.54 0.68
C LYS A 74 -10.86 -31.03 2.02
N GLU A 75 -11.71 -30.99 3.02
CA GLU A 75 -11.37 -30.53 4.37
C GLU A 75 -10.17 -31.28 4.97
N ASP A 76 -10.08 -32.60 4.75
CA ASP A 76 -8.98 -33.46 5.21
C ASP A 76 -7.65 -33.27 4.46
N GLN A 77 -7.64 -32.48 3.38
CA GLN A 77 -6.47 -32.14 2.57
C GLN A 77 -5.99 -30.69 2.77
N ALA A 78 -6.70 -29.93 3.60
CA ALA A 78 -6.44 -28.53 3.91
C ALA A 78 -6.09 -28.33 5.39
N LEU A 79 -5.63 -27.13 5.74
CA LEU A 79 -5.29 -26.77 7.12
C LEU A 79 -6.39 -25.84 7.67
N LEU A 80 -7.18 -26.31 8.64
CA LEU A 80 -8.31 -25.55 9.19
C LEU A 80 -7.85 -24.24 9.86
N LEU A 81 -8.38 -23.10 9.41
CA LEU A 81 -8.25 -21.80 10.06
C LEU A 81 -9.37 -21.59 11.08
N THR A 82 -10.59 -21.96 10.70
CA THR A 82 -11.80 -21.93 11.52
C THR A 82 -12.65 -23.17 11.23
N ASP A 83 -13.82 -23.28 11.86
CA ASP A 83 -14.78 -24.36 11.58
C ASP A 83 -15.35 -24.31 10.14
N GLU A 84 -15.22 -23.17 9.46
CA GLU A 84 -15.81 -22.92 8.13
C GLU A 84 -14.77 -22.68 7.03
N ALA A 85 -13.53 -22.33 7.39
CA ALA A 85 -12.48 -21.97 6.46
C ALA A 85 -11.18 -22.72 6.72
N ALA A 86 -10.51 -23.13 5.65
CA ALA A 86 -9.17 -23.72 5.68
C ALA A 86 -8.22 -22.98 4.76
N ILE A 87 -6.91 -23.13 4.96
CA ILE A 87 -5.87 -22.66 4.04
C ILE A 87 -5.27 -23.84 3.30
N ASN A 88 -4.85 -23.62 2.06
CA ASN A 88 -4.17 -24.62 1.25
C ASN A 88 -2.96 -25.23 2.00
N SER A 89 -2.78 -26.55 1.94
CA SER A 89 -1.69 -27.25 2.64
C SER A 89 -0.29 -26.83 2.18
N ASN A 90 -0.13 -26.32 0.96
CA ASN A 90 1.12 -25.73 0.49
C ASN A 90 1.49 -24.42 1.20
N LEU A 91 0.54 -23.79 1.90
CA LEU A 91 0.73 -22.53 2.64
C LEU A 91 0.91 -22.77 4.15
N ARG A 92 1.55 -23.89 4.53
CA ARG A 92 1.77 -24.28 5.94
C ARG A 92 2.40 -23.17 6.80
N TYR A 93 3.27 -22.34 6.24
CA TYR A 93 3.89 -21.23 6.97
C TYR A 93 2.90 -20.09 7.23
N PHE A 94 1.95 -19.84 6.33
CA PHE A 94 0.85 -18.91 6.60
C PHE A 94 -0.10 -19.44 7.66
N LYS A 95 -0.27 -20.77 7.73
CA LYS A 95 -1.01 -21.39 8.83
C LYS A 95 -0.34 -21.13 10.18
N GLU A 96 0.98 -21.27 10.26
CA GLU A 96 1.74 -20.96 11.48
C GLU A 96 1.56 -19.49 11.90
N LEU A 97 1.68 -18.55 10.96
CA LEU A 97 1.43 -17.13 11.23
C LEU A 97 0.00 -16.88 11.71
N TYR A 98 -0.99 -17.57 11.14
CA TYR A 98 -2.38 -17.45 11.57
C TYR A 98 -2.57 -17.96 13.01
N ASP A 99 -2.00 -19.11 13.33
CA ASP A 99 -2.07 -19.72 14.67
C ASP A 99 -1.39 -18.85 15.74
N ASN A 100 -0.34 -18.14 15.36
CA ASN A 100 0.36 -17.18 16.22
C ASN A 100 -0.38 -15.83 16.36
N GLY A 101 -1.47 -15.60 15.62
CA GLY A 101 -2.18 -14.32 15.59
C GLY A 101 -1.45 -13.21 14.80
N GLU A 102 -0.50 -13.59 13.93
CA GLU A 102 0.31 -12.69 13.11
C GLU A 102 -0.26 -12.49 11.70
N LEU A 103 -1.22 -13.34 11.29
CA LEU A 103 -1.93 -13.25 10.01
C LEU A 103 -3.43 -13.09 10.21
N ALA A 104 -4.00 -12.11 9.51
CA ALA A 104 -5.45 -11.99 9.33
C ALA A 104 -5.81 -12.18 7.86
N VAL A 105 -6.93 -12.85 7.60
CA VAL A 105 -7.44 -13.11 6.26
C VAL A 105 -8.78 -12.39 6.09
N MET A 106 -8.90 -11.60 5.02
CA MET A 106 -10.15 -10.95 4.65
C MET A 106 -10.62 -11.51 3.31
N ASN A 107 -11.67 -12.31 3.34
CA ASN A 107 -12.28 -12.89 2.15
C ASN A 107 -13.37 -11.99 1.58
N ASN A 108 -13.78 -12.28 0.35
CA ASN A 108 -14.91 -11.64 -0.32
C ASN A 108 -14.77 -10.10 -0.44
N VAL A 109 -13.52 -9.63 -0.60
CA VAL A 109 -13.22 -8.23 -0.91
C VAL A 109 -13.31 -8.04 -2.42
N GLY A 110 -14.08 -7.06 -2.85
CA GLY A 110 -14.30 -6.75 -4.26
C GLY A 110 -15.17 -5.52 -4.45
N TYR A 111 -15.65 -5.30 -5.67
CA TYR A 111 -16.51 -4.18 -6.04
C TYR A 111 -17.75 -4.69 -6.79
N PRO A 112 -18.88 -3.96 -6.72
CA PRO A 112 -20.11 -4.34 -7.41
C PRO A 112 -19.91 -4.32 -8.93
N GLU A 113 -20.64 -5.19 -9.64
CA GLU A 113 -20.59 -5.34 -11.10
C GLU A 113 -19.15 -5.55 -11.64
N PRO A 114 -18.55 -6.74 -11.40
CA PRO A 114 -17.15 -7.00 -11.75
C PRO A 114 -16.84 -6.73 -13.22
N ASN A 115 -15.75 -6.01 -13.46
CA ASN A 115 -15.28 -5.71 -14.81
C ASN A 115 -14.53 -6.91 -15.39
N LYS A 116 -14.81 -7.26 -16.66
CA LYS A 116 -14.15 -8.37 -17.36
C LYS A 116 -12.80 -7.99 -17.98
N SER A 117 -12.49 -6.70 -18.08
CA SER A 117 -11.20 -6.20 -18.53
C SER A 117 -10.18 -6.26 -17.40
N HIS A 118 -9.13 -7.04 -17.59
CA HIS A 118 -8.02 -7.13 -16.64
C HIS A 118 -7.44 -5.76 -16.31
N PHE A 119 -7.22 -4.91 -17.33
CA PHE A 119 -6.68 -3.56 -17.15
C PHE A 119 -7.58 -2.69 -16.26
N ARG A 120 -8.89 -2.68 -16.55
CA ARG A 120 -9.82 -1.86 -15.80
C ARG A 120 -10.00 -2.35 -14.37
N SER A 121 -10.06 -3.66 -14.16
CA SER A 121 -10.11 -4.24 -12.82
C SER A 121 -8.85 -3.87 -12.02
N MET A 122 -7.68 -3.89 -12.65
CA MET A 122 -6.44 -3.45 -12.04
C MET A 122 -6.50 -1.98 -11.62
N ASP A 123 -6.97 -1.09 -12.49
CA ASP A 123 -7.11 0.33 -12.18
C ASP A 123 -8.04 0.56 -10.98
N ILE A 124 -9.16 -0.17 -10.90
CA ILE A 124 -10.09 -0.09 -9.76
C ILE A 124 -9.39 -0.49 -8.46
N TRP A 125 -8.68 -1.62 -8.44
CA TRP A 125 -7.93 -2.06 -7.25
C TRP A 125 -6.83 -1.08 -6.84
N GLN A 126 -6.10 -0.55 -7.81
CA GLN A 126 -4.97 0.36 -7.57
C GLN A 126 -5.44 1.77 -7.18
N SER A 127 -6.57 2.23 -7.70
CA SER A 127 -7.14 3.53 -7.36
C SER A 127 -8.04 3.50 -6.13
N ALA A 128 -8.59 2.34 -5.79
CA ALA A 128 -9.70 2.19 -4.85
C ALA A 128 -10.92 3.07 -5.21
N SER A 129 -11.17 3.29 -6.51
CA SER A 129 -12.32 4.05 -6.99
C SER A 129 -13.57 3.17 -7.09
N ASP A 130 -14.73 3.81 -7.23
CA ASP A 130 -15.93 3.08 -7.68
C ASP A 130 -15.70 2.49 -9.08
N SER A 131 -16.41 1.40 -9.40
CA SER A 131 -16.21 0.65 -10.65
C SER A 131 -16.53 1.47 -11.91
N ASN A 132 -17.38 2.50 -11.78
CA ASN A 132 -17.76 3.44 -12.82
C ASN A 132 -16.88 4.72 -12.89
N GLN A 133 -15.89 4.89 -12.01
CA GLN A 133 -15.04 6.08 -11.96
C GLN A 133 -13.65 5.85 -12.56
N PHE A 134 -13.22 6.73 -13.45
CA PHE A 134 -11.87 6.70 -14.01
C PHE A 134 -11.04 7.80 -13.35
N VAL A 135 -10.07 7.40 -12.55
CA VAL A 135 -9.17 8.31 -11.83
C VAL A 135 -7.73 8.00 -12.19
N ASN A 136 -6.89 9.03 -12.23
CA ASN A 136 -5.48 8.93 -12.60
C ASN A 136 -4.55 8.83 -11.38
N THR A 137 -5.12 8.70 -10.17
CA THR A 137 -4.38 8.59 -8.92
C THR A 137 -4.70 7.28 -8.18
N GLY A 138 -3.69 6.73 -7.54
CA GLY A 138 -3.75 5.57 -6.68
C GLY A 138 -3.99 5.93 -5.23
N TRP A 139 -4.51 4.97 -4.46
CA TRP A 139 -4.78 5.22 -3.04
C TRP A 139 -3.50 5.41 -2.20
N LEU A 140 -2.38 4.75 -2.54
CA LEU A 140 -1.09 4.99 -1.89
C LEU A 140 -0.51 6.35 -2.29
N GLY A 141 -0.66 6.72 -3.56
CA GLY A 141 -0.28 8.04 -4.05
C GLY A 141 -1.01 9.17 -3.32
N ARG A 142 -2.33 9.07 -3.19
CA ARG A 142 -3.12 10.03 -2.41
C ARG A 142 -2.75 10.02 -0.93
N TYR A 143 -2.42 8.87 -0.35
CA TYR A 143 -1.86 8.81 1.00
C TYR A 143 -0.54 9.60 1.10
N LEU A 144 0.35 9.50 0.11
CA LEU A 144 1.60 10.27 0.08
C LEU A 144 1.38 11.77 -0.09
N ASP A 145 0.37 12.18 -0.86
CA ASP A 145 -0.01 13.60 -0.98
C ASP A 145 -0.34 14.22 0.39
N GLU A 146 -1.07 13.47 1.23
CA GLU A 146 -1.50 13.93 2.55
C GLU A 146 -0.44 13.75 3.63
N ALA A 147 0.07 12.52 3.78
CA ALA A 147 1.01 12.16 4.85
C ALA A 147 2.40 12.75 4.65
N CYS A 148 2.76 13.09 3.40
CA CYS A 148 4.07 13.58 3.04
C CYS A 148 4.07 14.90 2.27
N HIS A 149 3.15 15.80 2.60
CA HIS A 149 3.20 17.18 2.11
C HIS A 149 4.52 17.87 2.50
N ASP A 150 4.95 17.70 3.76
CA ASP A 150 6.16 18.33 4.35
C ASP A 150 7.28 17.32 4.71
N CYS A 151 7.24 16.11 4.15
CA CYS A 151 8.25 15.09 4.42
C CYS A 151 9.66 15.56 4.00
N ALA A 152 10.60 15.55 4.96
CA ALA A 152 11.96 16.05 4.77
C ALA A 152 12.82 15.18 3.84
N ASN A 153 12.55 13.86 3.77
CA ASN A 153 13.27 13.00 2.85
C ASN A 153 12.61 13.03 1.47
N PRO A 154 13.41 13.00 0.40
CA PRO A 154 12.91 13.26 -0.94
C PRO A 154 12.11 12.08 -1.52
N THR A 155 12.27 10.86 -0.98
CA THR A 155 11.47 9.65 -1.31
C THR A 155 10.93 9.00 -0.04
N GLN A 156 9.65 8.62 -0.07
CA GLN A 156 8.90 8.07 1.08
C GLN A 156 8.28 6.71 0.78
N ALA A 157 8.18 6.35 -0.50
CA ALA A 157 7.70 5.06 -0.95
C ALA A 157 8.47 4.61 -2.18
N ILE A 158 8.68 3.30 -2.28
CA ILE A 158 9.38 2.64 -3.39
C ILE A 158 8.50 1.50 -3.88
N GLU A 159 8.41 1.35 -5.19
CA GLU A 159 7.86 0.17 -5.85
C GLU A 159 9.00 -0.65 -6.46
N VAL A 160 9.07 -1.94 -6.15
CA VAL A 160 10.11 -2.82 -6.70
C VAL A 160 9.62 -3.41 -8.03
N ASP A 161 9.65 -2.59 -9.08
CA ASP A 161 9.27 -2.99 -10.44
C ASP A 161 9.95 -2.07 -11.49
N ASP A 162 9.76 -2.37 -12.78
CA ASP A 162 10.22 -1.52 -13.90
C ASP A 162 9.31 -0.31 -14.14
N LEU A 163 8.02 -0.44 -13.84
CA LEU A 163 7.01 0.59 -14.09
C LEU A 163 6.29 0.95 -12.80
N LEU A 164 6.04 2.25 -12.62
CA LEU A 164 5.26 2.74 -11.50
C LEU A 164 3.77 2.43 -11.71
N SER A 165 3.20 1.64 -10.82
CA SER A 165 1.77 1.31 -10.78
C SER A 165 0.90 2.54 -10.57
N LEU A 166 -0.39 2.44 -10.92
CA LEU A 166 -1.35 3.51 -10.61
C LEU A 166 -1.44 3.73 -9.10
N ALA A 167 -1.34 2.67 -8.30
CA ALA A 167 -1.48 2.71 -6.84
C ALA A 167 -0.53 3.74 -6.21
N MET A 168 0.67 3.86 -6.77
CA MET A 168 1.76 4.67 -6.25
C MET A 168 1.82 6.10 -6.82
N LYS A 169 0.80 6.53 -7.58
CA LYS A 169 0.71 7.86 -8.21
C LYS A 169 -0.30 8.74 -7.49
N GLY A 170 0.16 9.80 -6.84
CA GLY A 170 -0.68 10.86 -6.29
C GLY A 170 -0.86 11.99 -7.30
N GLU A 171 -1.63 13.00 -6.89
CA GLU A 171 -1.80 14.23 -7.65
C GLU A 171 -0.51 15.06 -7.63
N ASN A 172 0.11 15.17 -6.45
CA ASN A 172 1.29 16.02 -6.23
C ASN A 172 2.57 15.20 -6.04
N LYS A 173 2.47 14.02 -5.41
CA LYS A 173 3.58 13.15 -5.05
C LYS A 173 3.47 11.83 -5.80
N LYS A 174 4.61 11.26 -6.19
CA LYS A 174 4.71 9.94 -6.82
C LYS A 174 5.82 9.17 -6.13
N ALA A 175 5.61 7.86 -5.96
CA ALA A 175 6.68 7.00 -5.53
C ALA A 175 7.69 6.77 -6.68
N ILE A 176 8.79 6.08 -6.37
CA ILE A 176 9.79 5.70 -7.36
C ILE A 176 9.74 4.19 -7.59
N ALA A 177 9.63 3.79 -8.85
CA ALA A 177 9.77 2.39 -9.25
C ALA A 177 11.23 2.09 -9.59
N LEU A 178 11.83 1.10 -8.94
CA LEU A 178 13.17 0.62 -9.26
C LEU A 178 13.40 -0.82 -8.83
N LYS A 179 14.23 -1.55 -9.60
CA LYS A 179 14.72 -2.89 -9.22
C LYS A 179 16.08 -2.86 -8.53
N ASP A 180 16.96 -1.97 -8.98
CA ASP A 180 18.34 -1.89 -8.51
C ASP A 180 18.70 -0.43 -8.18
N PRO A 181 18.84 -0.09 -6.87
CA PRO A 181 19.25 1.22 -6.41
C PRO A 181 20.60 1.69 -6.99
N LYS A 182 21.56 0.77 -7.13
CA LYS A 182 22.89 1.10 -7.66
C LYS A 182 22.79 1.46 -9.13
N LYS A 183 22.07 0.65 -9.91
CA LYS A 183 21.87 0.92 -11.35
C LYS A 183 21.13 2.24 -11.57
N LEU A 184 20.13 2.53 -10.74
CA LEU A 184 19.42 3.81 -10.79
C LEU A 184 20.36 4.99 -10.53
N TYR A 185 21.21 4.88 -9.51
CA TYR A 185 22.21 5.90 -9.18
C TYR A 185 23.26 6.07 -10.27
N ASP A 186 23.87 4.99 -10.75
CA ASP A 186 24.90 5.07 -11.80
C ASP A 186 24.34 5.76 -13.05
N ASN A 187 23.11 5.38 -13.47
CA ASN A 187 22.44 6.03 -14.59
C ASN A 187 22.16 7.51 -14.31
N SER A 188 21.70 7.89 -13.12
CA SER A 188 21.43 9.30 -12.80
C SER A 188 22.70 10.17 -12.81
N GLN A 189 23.88 9.56 -12.69
CA GLN A 189 25.15 10.27 -12.73
C GLN A 189 25.65 10.58 -14.15
N GLU A 190 25.09 9.94 -15.17
CA GLU A 190 25.46 10.15 -16.58
C GLU A 190 25.20 11.59 -17.03
N SER A 191 26.11 12.13 -17.85
CA SER A 191 26.07 13.53 -18.29
C SER A 191 24.76 13.88 -19.01
N LEU A 192 24.22 12.96 -19.80
CA LEU A 192 22.97 13.17 -20.56
C LEU A 192 21.79 13.42 -19.62
N TYR A 193 21.59 12.55 -18.62
CA TYR A 193 20.44 12.68 -17.70
C TYR A 193 20.57 13.89 -16.78
N LYS A 194 21.80 14.25 -16.37
CA LYS A 194 22.04 15.48 -15.61
C LYS A 194 21.72 16.74 -16.41
N GLN A 195 22.10 16.77 -17.69
CA GLN A 195 21.77 17.88 -18.58
C GLN A 195 20.26 17.97 -18.77
N LEU A 196 19.59 16.86 -19.10
CA LEU A 196 18.14 16.83 -19.29
C LEU A 196 17.36 17.19 -18.02
N ALA A 197 17.85 16.83 -16.83
CA ALA A 197 17.21 17.19 -15.56
C ALA A 197 17.44 18.65 -15.16
N ALA A 198 18.55 19.26 -15.60
CA ALA A 198 18.88 20.66 -15.34
C ALA A 198 18.25 21.62 -16.35
N ASP A 199 17.86 21.12 -17.53
CA ASP A 199 17.24 21.94 -18.57
C ASP A 199 15.78 22.24 -18.20
N HIS A 200 15.51 23.48 -17.84
CA HIS A 200 14.15 23.96 -17.57
C HIS A 200 13.47 24.24 -18.90
N HIS A 201 12.83 23.23 -19.45
CA HIS A 201 11.99 23.42 -20.62
C HIS A 201 10.60 23.91 -20.21
N ASP A 202 10.22 25.08 -20.70
CA ASP A 202 8.82 25.53 -20.73
C ASP A 202 8.10 24.68 -21.78
N HIS A 203 7.44 23.62 -21.34
CA HIS A 203 6.72 22.72 -22.21
C HIS A 203 5.23 23.04 -22.17
N ASP A 204 4.71 23.52 -23.30
CA ASP A 204 3.27 23.67 -23.55
C ASP A 204 2.51 22.32 -23.58
N HIS A 205 3.22 21.19 -23.46
CA HIS A 205 2.68 19.85 -23.64
C HIS A 205 2.80 19.00 -22.36
N ASP A 206 1.66 18.65 -21.76
CA ASP A 206 1.54 17.98 -20.45
C ASP A 206 2.40 16.71 -20.30
N LEU A 207 2.48 15.88 -21.35
CA LEU A 207 3.27 14.66 -21.32
C LEU A 207 4.79 14.92 -21.22
N ALA A 208 5.30 15.94 -21.89
CA ALA A 208 6.72 16.29 -21.80
C ALA A 208 7.03 16.79 -20.40
N SER A 209 6.21 17.69 -19.87
CA SER A 209 6.31 18.17 -18.48
C SER A 209 6.29 17.02 -17.48
N TYR A 210 5.41 16.02 -17.67
CA TYR A 210 5.39 14.81 -16.84
C TYR A 210 6.72 14.04 -16.88
N LEU A 211 7.30 13.84 -18.07
CA LEU A 211 8.55 13.10 -18.24
C LEU A 211 9.73 13.83 -17.58
N TYR A 212 9.86 15.13 -17.80
CA TYR A 212 10.92 15.93 -17.19
C TYR A 212 10.78 16.02 -15.67
N ASN A 213 9.57 16.21 -15.14
CA ASN A 213 9.33 16.18 -13.70
C ASN A 213 9.70 14.81 -13.11
N THR A 214 9.35 13.72 -13.78
CA THR A 214 9.69 12.36 -13.34
C THR A 214 11.20 12.13 -13.37
N LEU A 215 11.89 12.58 -14.42
CA LEU A 215 13.33 12.49 -14.55
C LEU A 215 14.04 13.30 -13.46
N GLY A 216 13.67 14.57 -13.29
CA GLY A 216 14.25 15.46 -12.28
C GLY A 216 14.07 14.91 -10.87
N ASN A 217 12.85 14.46 -10.54
CA ASN A 217 12.57 13.80 -9.26
C ASN A 217 13.43 12.54 -9.08
N THR A 218 13.56 11.71 -10.11
CA THR A 218 14.36 10.48 -10.04
C THR A 218 15.84 10.76 -9.83
N VAL A 219 16.41 11.71 -10.58
CA VAL A 219 17.82 12.10 -10.45
C VAL A 219 18.10 12.63 -9.05
N ASN A 220 17.26 13.54 -8.55
CA ASN A 220 17.40 14.14 -7.20
C ASN A 220 17.29 13.11 -6.07
N ASN A 221 16.54 12.03 -6.28
CA ASN A 221 16.31 10.99 -5.26
C ASN A 221 17.29 9.83 -5.31
N SER A 222 17.94 9.60 -6.46
CA SER A 222 18.77 8.42 -6.70
C SER A 222 19.91 8.25 -5.70
N GLU A 223 20.58 9.33 -5.31
CA GLU A 223 21.68 9.29 -4.33
C GLU A 223 21.17 8.90 -2.94
N TYR A 224 20.05 9.49 -2.51
CA TYR A 224 19.40 9.18 -1.24
C TYR A 224 19.02 7.69 -1.19
N ILE A 225 18.31 7.20 -2.21
CA ILE A 225 17.88 5.80 -2.30
C ILE A 225 19.08 4.84 -2.26
N PHE A 226 20.15 5.14 -3.00
CA PHE A 226 21.34 4.28 -3.02
C PHE A 226 22.12 4.29 -1.69
N LYS A 227 22.14 5.40 -0.96
CA LYS A 227 22.75 5.46 0.37
C LYS A 227 21.95 4.61 1.35
N GLU A 228 20.62 4.79 1.39
CA GLU A 228 19.73 4.03 2.29
C GLU A 228 19.69 2.54 1.95
N SER A 229 19.80 2.15 0.67
CA SER A 229 19.79 0.73 0.28
C SER A 229 21.01 -0.05 0.78
N LYS A 230 22.11 0.64 1.11
CA LYS A 230 23.32 0.00 1.65
C LYS A 230 23.25 -0.27 3.15
N ALA A 231 22.21 0.24 3.82
CA ALA A 231 22.25 0.37 5.27
C ALA A 231 22.38 -0.97 6.01
N LYS A 232 21.96 -2.12 5.44
CA LYS A 232 22.17 -3.44 6.07
C LYS A 232 22.26 -4.59 5.05
N PRO A 233 23.43 -5.21 4.83
CA PRO A 233 23.48 -6.57 4.34
C PRO A 233 22.75 -7.49 5.33
N THR A 234 21.87 -8.37 4.85
CA THR A 234 21.31 -9.43 5.68
C THR A 234 22.13 -10.69 5.47
N ASP A 235 22.67 -11.24 6.55
CA ASP A 235 23.32 -12.55 6.53
C ASP A 235 22.26 -13.69 6.51
N LYS A 236 20.97 -13.35 6.58
CA LYS A 236 19.89 -14.33 6.50
C LYS A 236 19.69 -14.77 5.06
N THR A 237 19.89 -16.06 4.83
CA THR A 237 19.40 -16.75 3.64
C THR A 237 17.89 -16.96 3.78
N TYR A 238 17.11 -16.51 2.79
CA TYR A 238 15.67 -16.72 2.74
C TYR A 238 15.30 -17.48 1.44
N PRO A 239 14.36 -18.43 1.47
CA PRO A 239 13.74 -19.03 2.65
C PRO A 239 14.69 -20.06 3.28
N SER A 240 14.87 -20.01 4.60
CA SER A 240 15.61 -21.02 5.36
C SER A 240 14.70 -22.17 5.78
#